data_AF-A0AAE0WR74-F1
#
_entry.id   AF-A0AAE0WR74-F1
#
_cell.length_a   1.000
_cell.length_b   1.000
_cell.length_c   1.000
_cell.angle_alpha   90.00
_cell.angle_beta   90.00
_cell.angle_gamma   90.00
#
_symmetry.space_group_name_H-M   'P 1'
#
loop_
_entity.id
_entity.type
_entity.pdbx_description
1 polymer ?
#
loop_
_entity_poly.entity_id
_entity_poly.type
_entity_poly.pdbx_seq_one_letter_code
_entity_poly.pdbx_strand_id
1 'polypeptide(L)'
;MGYDYAVAQQVLNEQEKNRILAIYLNNDITALNSTVDWKAAAEAFGSASVESFKKMLNNSLKKLQDKGGEGGAAPSPVKSAGGRKHKATG
;
A
#
# COMPACT_ATOMS: atom_id res chain seq x y z
N MET A 1 -14.16 2.69 -4.26
CA MET A 1 -13.56 3.16 -2.99
C MET A 1 -12.29 3.90 -3.34
N GLY A 2 -12.15 5.15 -2.91
CA GLY A 2 -10.96 5.97 -3.15
C GLY A 2 -10.20 6.18 -1.84
N TYR A 3 -8.88 6.27 -1.92
CA TYR A 3 -8.04 6.64 -0.78
C TYR A 3 -7.81 8.16 -0.79
N ASP A 4 -7.82 8.79 0.39
CA ASP A 4 -7.49 10.21 0.53
C ASP A 4 -6.01 10.45 0.21
N TYR A 5 -5.76 11.37 -0.72
CA TYR A 5 -4.41 11.64 -1.22
C TYR A 5 -3.51 12.29 -0.16
N ALA A 6 -4.05 13.19 0.67
CA ALA A 6 -3.28 13.86 1.71
C ALA A 6 -2.86 12.86 2.80
N VAL A 7 -3.77 11.97 3.20
CA VAL A 7 -3.46 10.86 4.11
C VAL A 7 -2.41 9.93 3.50
N ALA A 8 -2.55 9.58 2.22
CA ALA A 8 -1.58 8.71 1.55
C ALA A 8 -0.19 9.34 1.47
N GLN A 9 -0.08 10.65 1.25
CA GLN A 9 1.21 11.35 1.26
C GLN A 9 1.91 11.29 2.62
N GLN A 10 1.16 11.40 3.72
CA GLN A 10 1.71 11.39 5.07
C GLN A 10 2.04 9.98 5.57
N VAL A 11 1.21 9.01 5.19
CA VAL A 11 1.28 7.65 5.72
C VAL A 11 2.28 6.80 4.93
N LEU A 12 2.30 6.89 3.61
CA LEU A 12 3.16 6.07 2.76
C LEU A 12 4.57 6.65 2.68
N ASN A 13 5.57 5.78 2.78
CA ASN A 13 6.94 6.16 2.47
C ASN A 13 7.18 6.19 0.95
N GLU A 14 8.36 6.66 0.54
CA GLU A 14 8.71 6.80 -0.88
C GLU A 14 8.69 5.45 -1.63
N GLN A 15 9.18 4.38 -1.02
CA GLN A 15 9.17 3.03 -1.60
C GLN A 15 7.75 2.52 -1.85
N GLU A 16 6.81 2.77 -0.92
CA GLU A 16 5.40 2.42 -1.07
C GLU A 16 4.73 3.22 -2.18
N LYS A 17 5.05 4.52 -2.30
CA LYS A 17 4.56 5.39 -3.38
C LYS A 17 5.09 4.95 -4.75
N ASN A 18 6.39 4.68 -4.84
CA ASN A 18 7.04 4.19 -6.08
C ASN A 18 6.46 2.85 -6.54
N ARG A 19 6.05 1.99 -5.60
CA ARG A 19 5.36 0.74 -5.92
C ARG A 19 4.02 0.97 -6.59
N ILE A 20 3.21 1.88 -6.06
CA ILE A 20 1.92 2.26 -6.65
C ILE A 20 2.14 2.88 -8.04
N LEU A 21 3.17 3.71 -8.19
CA LEU A 21 3.53 4.31 -9.47
C LEU A 21 3.94 3.24 -10.50
N ALA A 22 4.75 2.26 -10.10
CA ALA A 22 5.13 1.16 -10.98
C ALA A 22 3.90 0.36 -11.45
N ILE A 23 2.94 0.11 -10.58
CA ILE A 23 1.67 -0.53 -10.96
C ILE A 23 0.91 0.34 -11.96
N TYR A 24 0.76 1.63 -11.67
CA TYR A 24 -0.02 2.55 -12.50
C TYR A 24 0.55 2.69 -13.91
N LEU A 25 1.88 2.80 -14.05
CA LEU A 25 2.55 3.00 -15.34
C LEU A 25 2.70 1.72 -16.16
N ASN A 26 2.67 0.54 -15.53
CA ASN A 26 2.71 -0.75 -16.25
C ASN A 26 1.31 -1.29 -16.56
N ASN A 27 0.26 -0.53 -16.26
CA ASN A 27 -1.06 -0.80 -16.80
C ASN A 27 -1.16 -0.15 -18.18
N ASP A 28 -1.77 -0.84 -19.15
CA ASP A 28 -2.10 -0.21 -20.43
C ASP A 28 -3.14 0.89 -20.18
N ILE A 29 -2.65 2.13 -20.14
CA ILE A 29 -3.44 3.34 -19.82
C ILE A 29 -4.46 3.64 -20.92
N THR A 30 -4.30 3.07 -22.13
CA THR A 30 -5.18 3.31 -23.27
C THR A 30 -6.43 2.43 -23.26
N ALA A 31 -6.37 1.27 -22.60
CA ALA A 31 -7.54 0.46 -22.33
C ALA A 31 -8.11 0.77 -20.94
N LEU A 32 -9.31 1.38 -20.93
CA LEU A 32 -10.06 1.82 -19.74
C LEU A 32 -10.37 0.71 -18.71
N ASN A 33 -10.05 -0.55 -19.01
CA ASN A 33 -10.27 -1.71 -18.14
C ASN A 33 -9.06 -2.67 -18.12
N SER A 34 -7.86 -2.19 -18.44
CA SER A 34 -6.67 -3.04 -18.53
C SER A 34 -6.34 -3.72 -17.21
N THR A 35 -6.15 -5.03 -17.29
CA THR A 35 -5.65 -5.85 -16.19
C THR A 35 -4.21 -5.45 -15.87
N VAL A 36 -3.87 -5.37 -14.59
CA VAL A 36 -2.51 -5.05 -14.16
C VAL A 36 -1.51 -6.12 -14.61
N ASP A 37 -0.49 -5.73 -15.37
CA ASP A 37 0.67 -6.59 -15.62
C ASP A 37 1.58 -6.57 -14.38
N TRP A 38 1.24 -7.47 -13.45
CA TRP A 38 1.96 -7.63 -12.20
C TRP A 38 3.42 -8.05 -12.37
N LYS A 39 3.74 -8.72 -13.48
CA LYS A 39 5.10 -9.18 -13.74
C LYS A 39 5.95 -7.98 -14.17
N ALA A 40 5.51 -7.25 -15.18
CA ALA A 40 6.19 -6.03 -15.65
C ALA A 40 6.34 -5.00 -14.52
N ALA A 41 5.29 -4.76 -13.73
CA ALA A 41 5.34 -3.84 -12.60
C ALA A 41 6.35 -4.28 -11.52
N ALA A 42 6.41 -5.57 -11.20
CA ALA A 42 7.34 -6.09 -10.21
C ALA A 42 8.81 -6.01 -10.70
N GLU A 43 9.05 -6.32 -11.97
CA GLU A 43 10.37 -6.22 -12.60
C GLU A 43 10.84 -4.77 -12.69
N ALA A 44 9.98 -3.86 -13.15
CA ALA A 44 10.29 -2.43 -13.23
C ALA A 44 10.59 -1.80 -11.85
N PHE A 45 9.93 -2.29 -10.79
CA PHE A 45 10.21 -1.87 -9.41
C PHE A 45 11.48 -2.52 -8.82
N GLY A 46 11.98 -3.61 -9.40
CA GLY A 46 13.09 -4.40 -8.84
C GLY A 46 12.70 -5.31 -7.67
N SER A 47 11.45 -5.78 -7.64
CA SER A 47 10.99 -6.74 -6.62
C SER A 47 11.51 -8.16 -6.93
N ALA A 48 11.96 -8.88 -5.90
CA ALA A 48 12.42 -10.26 -6.04
C ALA A 48 11.33 -11.24 -6.54
N SER A 49 10.05 -10.93 -6.28
CA SER A 49 8.93 -11.77 -6.72
C SER A 49 7.64 -10.95 -6.85
N VAL A 50 6.75 -11.39 -7.74
CA VAL A 50 5.41 -10.81 -7.95
C VAL A 50 4.53 -10.96 -6.71
N GLU A 51 4.62 -12.09 -6.02
CA GLU A 51 3.82 -12.35 -4.80
C GLU A 51 4.21 -11.40 -3.66
N SER A 52 5.52 -11.23 -3.43
CA SER A 52 6.04 -10.25 -2.47
C SER A 52 5.63 -8.83 -2.83
N PHE A 53 5.64 -8.49 -4.12
CA PHE A 53 5.20 -7.19 -4.62
C PHE A 53 3.72 -6.92 -4.30
N LYS A 54 2.84 -7.89 -4.60
CA LYS A 54 1.40 -7.83 -4.26
C LYS A 54 1.15 -7.78 -2.76
N LYS A 55 1.91 -8.53 -1.97
CA LYS A 55 1.80 -8.54 -0.50
C LYS A 55 2.15 -7.18 0.08
N MET A 56 3.21 -6.55 -0.43
CA MET A 56 3.62 -5.22 0.01
C MET A 56 2.59 -4.15 -0.37
N LEU A 57 1.98 -4.24 -1.55
CA LEU A 57 0.85 -3.38 -1.91
C LEU A 57 -0.30 -3.51 -0.89
N ASN A 58 -0.72 -4.74 -0.57
CA ASN A 58 -1.78 -4.98 0.41
C ASN A 58 -1.45 -4.42 1.81
N ASN A 59 -0.18 -4.50 2.22
CA ASN A 59 0.25 -3.91 3.49
C ASN A 59 0.14 -2.39 3.48
N SER A 60 0.54 -1.73 2.39
CA SER A 60 0.37 -0.28 2.22
C SER A 60 -1.10 0.13 2.22
N LEU A 61 -1.99 -0.65 1.59
CA LEU A 61 -3.43 -0.40 1.62
C LEU A 61 -4.02 -0.54 3.02
N LYS A 62 -3.65 -1.59 3.76
CA LYS A 62 -4.04 -1.74 5.18
C LYS A 62 -3.57 -0.57 6.03
N LYS A 63 -2.33 -0.12 5.82
CA LYS A 63 -1.76 1.04 6.52
C LYS A 63 -2.59 2.30 6.27
N LEU A 64 -3.11 2.49 5.06
CA LEU A 64 -4.04 3.58 4.74
C LEU A 64 -5.38 3.39 5.46
N GLN A 65 -5.94 2.19 5.46
CA GLN A 65 -7.19 1.87 6.16
C GLN A 65 -7.09 2.16 7.67
N ASP A 66 -6.03 1.68 8.33
CA ASP A 66 -5.75 1.93 9.75
C ASP A 66 -5.61 3.42 10.11
N LYS A 67 -5.26 4.26 9.13
CA LYS A 67 -5.08 5.70 9.30
C LYS A 67 -6.26 6.54 8.79
N GLY A 68 -7.39 5.89 8.46
CA GLY A 68 -8.59 6.57 7.98
C GLY A 68 -8.51 7.08 6.55
N GLY A 69 -7.59 6.53 5.74
CA GLY A 69 -7.41 6.91 4.35
C GLY A 69 -8.50 6.34 3.42
N GLU A 70 -9.29 5.35 3.84
CA GLU A 70 -10.36 4.78 3.03
C GLU A 70 -11.65 5.60 3.17
N GLY A 71 -11.99 6.35 2.12
CA GLY A 71 -13.29 7.00 1.92
C GLY A 71 -13.75 8.01 2.97
N GLY A 72 -13.34 9.28 2.83
CA GLY A 72 -14.12 10.49 3.19
C GLY A 72 -14.74 10.61 4.59
N ALA A 73 -14.47 9.71 5.52
CA ALA A 73 -14.99 9.74 6.88
C ALA A 73 -13.94 10.34 7.81
N ALA A 74 -14.37 11.30 8.63
CA ALA A 74 -13.54 12.04 9.57
C ALA A 74 -12.63 11.09 10.40
N PRO A 75 -11.39 11.51 10.70
CA PRO A 75 -10.42 10.66 11.39
C PRO A 75 -10.96 10.23 12.74
N SER A 76 -11.21 8.92 12.90
CA SER A 76 -11.46 8.34 14.22
C SER A 76 -10.12 8.23 14.96
N PRO A 77 -10.06 8.52 16.26
CA PRO A 77 -8.82 8.45 17.03
C PRO A 77 -8.27 7.03 17.01
N VAL A 78 -7.04 6.89 16.54
CA VAL A 78 -6.28 5.64 16.55
C VAL A 78 -6.15 5.13 18.00
N LYS A 79 -6.85 4.04 18.34
CA LYS A 79 -6.52 3.26 19.52
C LYS A 79 -5.18 2.58 19.25
N SER A 80 -4.13 3.01 19.95
CA SER A 80 -2.86 2.30 20.02
C SER A 80 -3.10 0.84 20.42
N ALA A 81 -3.05 -0.08 19.45
CA ALA A 81 -3.00 -1.50 19.73
C ALA A 81 -1.61 -1.82 20.28
N GLY A 82 -1.54 -1.97 21.61
CA GLY A 82 -0.32 -2.34 22.32
C GLY A 82 0.32 -3.60 21.75
N GLY A 83 1.53 -3.44 21.22
CA GLY A 83 2.42 -4.53 20.84
C GLY A 83 2.97 -5.24 22.08
N ARG A 84 2.59 -6.51 22.20
CA ARG A 84 3.04 -7.55 23.15
C ARG A 84 4.41 -7.33 23.81
N LYS A 85 4.42 -7.36 25.15
CA LYS A 85 5.57 -7.68 26.00
C LYS A 85 6.30 -8.92 25.45
N HIS A 86 7.57 -8.78 25.09
CA HIS A 86 8.51 -9.91 25.08
C HIS A 86 8.66 -10.40 26.53
N LYS A 87 8.26 -11.65 26.78
CA LYS A 87 8.46 -12.31 28.07
C LYS A 87 9.93 -12.69 28.19
N ALA A 88 10.60 -12.11 29.18
CA ALA A 88 11.89 -12.54 29.68
C ALA A 88 11.75 -13.91 30.36
N THR A 89 12.70 -14.79 30.07
CA THR A 89 13.09 -15.97 30.86
C THR A 89 14.55 -16.18 30.43
N GLY A 90 15.55 -16.02 31.28
CA GLY A 90 15.64 -16.53 32.65
C GLY A 90 16.65 -17.67 32.58
#